data_AF-A0A6V8NQC0-F1
#
_entry.id   AF-A0A6V8NQC0-F1
#
_cell.length_a   1.000
_cell.length_b   1.000
_cell.length_c   1.000
_cell.angle_alpha   90.00
_cell.angle_beta   90.00
_cell.angle_gamma   90.00
#
_symmetry.space_group_name_H-M   'P 1'
#
loop_
_entity.id
_entity.type
_entity.pdbx_description
1 polymer ?
#
loop_
_entity_poly.entity_id
_entity_poly.type
_entity_poly.pdbx_seq_one_letter_code
_entity_poly.pdbx_strand_id
1 'polypeptide(L)'
;AIGILEESSREFRAEIAPYLEERAGELFSRVTRGKYSSLSFDPESLEASLLHEGRLIQKDSLSTGTQEQLYLAIRIALSQLISGERKLPFFFDDSLLNFDEGRKKEALGVLKEMATEHQIFLFTIDRSLKNIDAHVVEI
;
A
#
# COMPACT_ATOMS: atom_id res chain seq x y z
N ALA A 1 -29.27 14.99 10.64
CA ALA A 1 -28.92 14.25 9.41
C ALA A 1 -27.41 14.30 9.16
N ILE A 2 -26.79 15.48 8.97
CA ILE A 2 -25.34 15.61 8.75
C ILE A 2 -24.50 15.08 9.93
N GLY A 3 -24.83 15.47 11.17
CA GLY A 3 -24.06 15.01 12.35
C GLY A 3 -24.03 13.49 12.56
N ILE A 4 -25.08 12.78 12.16
CA ILE A 4 -25.14 11.30 12.25
C ILE A 4 -24.19 10.65 11.23
N LEU A 5 -24.08 11.24 10.04
CA LEU A 5 -23.15 10.75 9.01
C LEU A 5 -21.69 11.01 9.39
N GLU A 6 -21.41 12.18 9.98
CA GLU A 6 -20.07 12.52 10.48
C GLU A 6 -19.64 11.61 11.63
N GLU A 7 -20.55 11.31 12.56
CA GLU A 7 -20.31 10.37 13.67
C GLU A 7 -20.04 8.96 13.16
N SER A 8 -20.90 8.42 12.28
CA SER A 8 -20.71 7.10 11.68
C SER A 8 -19.43 7.00 10.85
N SER A 9 -19.06 8.06 10.12
CA SER A 9 -17.78 8.12 9.40
C SER A 9 -16.59 8.08 10.35
N ARG A 10 -16.66 8.78 11.49
CA ARG A 10 -15.59 8.81 12.50
C ARG A 10 -15.41 7.45 13.16
N GLU A 11 -16.50 6.82 13.56
CA GLU A 11 -16.49 5.47 14.15
C GLU A 11 -15.85 4.47 13.19
N PHE A 12 -16.25 4.50 11.91
CA PHE A 12 -15.67 3.63 10.89
C PHE A 12 -14.16 3.87 10.70
N ARG A 13 -13.71 5.13 10.68
CA ARG A 13 -12.27 5.46 10.58
C ARG A 13 -11.48 4.91 11.77
N ALA A 14 -11.99 5.10 12.98
CA ALA A 14 -11.36 4.60 14.19
C ALA A 14 -11.32 3.06 14.24
N GLU A 15 -12.34 2.39 13.68
CA GLU A 15 -12.39 0.94 13.59
C GLU A 15 -11.35 0.38 12.61
N ILE A 16 -11.19 0.98 11.42
CA ILE A 16 -10.28 0.44 10.40
C ILE A 16 -8.82 0.85 10.60
N ALA A 17 -8.54 1.96 11.30
CA ALA A 17 -7.21 2.52 11.42
C ALA A 17 -6.17 1.50 11.95
N PRO A 18 -6.41 0.77 13.06
CA PRO A 18 -5.42 -0.18 13.59
C PRO A 18 -5.00 -1.26 12.57
N TYR A 19 -5.96 -1.78 11.80
CA TYR A 19 -5.68 -2.75 10.76
C TYR A 19 -4.81 -2.15 9.64
N LEU A 20 -5.10 -0.92 9.23
CA LEU A 20 -4.30 -0.22 8.22
C LEU A 20 -2.89 0.09 8.72
N GLU A 21 -2.74 0.54 9.97
CA GLU A 21 -1.43 0.80 10.60
C GLU A 21 -0.54 -0.44 10.57
N GLU A 22 -1.09 -1.58 10.99
CA GLU A 22 -0.37 -2.85 11.00
C GLU A 22 -0.05 -3.32 9.57
N ARG A 23 -1.08 -3.54 8.76
CA ARG A 23 -0.91 -4.21 7.46
C ARG A 23 -0.22 -3.33 6.43
N ALA A 24 -0.61 -2.07 6.30
CA ALA A 24 0.06 -1.16 5.38
C ALA A 24 1.46 -0.78 5.90
N GLY A 25 1.65 -0.69 7.22
CA GLY A 25 2.96 -0.48 7.83
C GLY A 25 3.95 -1.60 7.51
N GLU A 26 3.53 -2.86 7.65
CA GLU A 26 4.34 -4.05 7.30
C GLU A 26 4.76 -4.02 5.82
N LEU A 27 3.78 -3.86 4.92
CA LEU A 27 4.01 -3.82 3.47
C LEU A 27 4.94 -2.66 3.09
N PHE A 28 4.69 -1.47 3.63
CA PHE A 28 5.48 -0.28 3.35
C PHE A 28 6.91 -0.41 3.90
N SER A 29 7.07 -0.98 5.09
CA SER A 29 8.38 -1.24 5.67
C SER A 29 9.19 -2.18 4.78
N ARG A 30 8.57 -3.26 4.31
CA ARG A 30 9.21 -4.20 3.39
C ARG A 30 9.61 -3.54 2.07
N VAL A 31 8.68 -2.85 1.40
CA VAL A 31 8.96 -2.16 0.13
C VAL A 31 10.08 -1.12 0.29
N THR A 32 10.16 -0.47 1.44
CA THR A 32 11.18 0.54 1.74
C THR A 32 12.44 -0.03 2.42
N ARG A 33 12.57 -1.36 2.49
CA ARG A 33 13.71 -2.08 3.10
C ARG A 33 13.98 -1.65 4.54
N GLY A 34 12.93 -1.47 5.32
CA GLY A 34 12.98 -1.10 6.73
C GLY A 34 13.20 0.40 7.00
N LYS A 35 13.30 1.24 5.96
CA LYS A 35 13.54 2.69 6.14
C LYS A 35 12.44 3.37 6.96
N TYR A 36 11.20 2.93 6.79
CA TYR A 36 10.06 3.36 7.57
C TYR A 36 9.49 2.13 8.27
N SER A 37 9.49 2.14 9.60
CA SER A 37 9.17 0.94 10.40
C SER A 37 7.81 1.01 11.09
N SER A 38 7.16 2.17 11.07
CA SER A 38 5.85 2.37 11.69
C SER A 38 5.03 3.34 10.85
N LEU A 39 3.75 3.02 10.72
CA LEU A 39 2.71 3.85 10.14
C LEU A 39 1.65 4.08 11.21
N SER A 40 1.23 5.33 11.36
CA SER A 40 0.11 5.70 12.23
C SER A 40 -0.87 6.57 11.46
N PHE A 41 -2.16 6.43 11.73
CA PHE A 41 -3.21 7.29 11.19
C PHE A 41 -3.80 8.15 12.29
N ASP A 42 -4.05 9.42 11.97
CA ASP A 42 -4.93 10.22 12.80
C ASP A 42 -6.35 9.63 12.74
N PRO A 43 -6.99 9.30 13.87
CA PRO A 43 -8.28 8.61 13.89
C PRO A 43 -9.44 9.49 13.39
N GLU A 44 -9.26 10.81 13.36
CA GLU A 44 -10.27 11.76 12.89
C GLU A 44 -10.10 12.06 11.39
N SER A 45 -8.87 12.33 10.94
CA SER A 45 -8.57 12.76 9.56
C SER A 45 -8.06 11.66 8.63
N LEU A 46 -7.62 10.51 9.16
CA LEU A 46 -6.85 9.48 8.46
C LEU A 46 -5.56 10.03 7.81
N GLU A 47 -4.99 11.09 8.38
CA GLU A 47 -3.68 11.56 7.95
C GLU A 47 -2.59 10.57 8.39
N ALA A 48 -1.82 10.09 7.41
CA ALA A 48 -0.74 9.14 7.63
C ALA A 48 0.52 9.85 8.15
N SER A 49 1.01 9.37 9.28
CA SER A 49 2.31 9.73 9.85
C SER A 49 3.21 8.50 9.94
N LEU A 50 4.51 8.72 9.80
CA LEU A 50 5.51 7.65 9.77
C LEU A 50 6.58 7.89 10.83
N LEU A 51 7.11 6.81 11.40
CA LEU A 51 8.31 6.90 12.22
C LEU A 51 9.56 6.68 11.35
N HIS A 52 10.46 7.66 11.37
CA HIS A 52 11.76 7.58 10.70
C HIS A 52 12.84 8.10 11.65
N GLU A 53 13.82 7.25 12.00
CA GLU A 53 14.93 7.61 12.91
C GLU A 53 14.45 8.20 14.25
N GLY A 54 13.37 7.66 14.82
CA GLY A 54 12.80 8.15 16.08
C GLY A 54 12.03 9.47 15.97
N ARG A 55 11.83 10.00 14.76
CA ARG A 55 11.03 11.20 14.50
C ARG A 55 9.77 10.85 13.74
N LEU A 56 8.66 11.46 14.16
CA LEU A 56 7.41 11.39 13.45
C LEU A 56 7.46 12.37 12.27
N ILE A 57 7.29 11.84 11.06
CA ILE A 57 7.26 12.62 9.83
C ILE A 57 5.89 12.49 9.16
N GLN A 58 5.44 13.60 8.59
CA GLN A 58 4.22 13.67 7.79
C GLN A 58 4.48 13.08 6.40
N LYS A 59 3.46 12.47 5.78
CA LYS A 59 3.56 11.93 4.41
C LYS A 59 4.05 12.97 3.39
N ASP A 60 3.75 14.25 3.61
CA ASP A 60 4.09 15.34 2.70
C ASP A 60 5.60 15.66 2.66
N SER A 61 6.35 15.16 3.64
CA SER A 61 7.82 15.24 3.66
C SER A 61 8.50 14.13 2.86
N LEU A 62 7.74 13.17 2.33
CA LEU A 62 8.26 12.06 1.53
C LEU A 62 8.44 12.47 0.06
N SER A 63 9.39 11.84 -0.64
CA SER A 63 9.46 11.98 -2.10
C SER A 63 8.21 11.38 -2.76
N THR A 64 7.85 11.86 -3.97
CA THR A 64 6.70 11.37 -4.74
C THR A 64 6.67 9.85 -4.84
N GLY A 65 7.79 9.21 -5.24
CA GLY A 65 7.85 7.74 -5.33
C GLY A 65 7.68 7.04 -3.97
N THR A 66 8.10 7.66 -2.86
CA THR A 66 7.88 7.12 -1.51
C THR A 66 6.41 7.27 -1.08
N GLN A 67 5.75 8.37 -1.46
CA GLN A 67 4.30 8.54 -1.23
C GLN A 67 3.51 7.49 -2.02
N GLU A 68 3.87 7.23 -3.27
CA GLU A 68 3.21 6.20 -4.09
C GLU A 68 3.37 4.79 -3.50
N GLN A 69 4.54 4.47 -2.95
CA GLN A 69 4.76 3.21 -2.21
C GLN A 69 3.86 3.10 -0.98
N LEU A 70 3.71 4.19 -0.22
CA LEU A 70 2.81 4.22 0.93
C LEU A 70 1.36 4.04 0.49
N TYR A 71 0.92 4.75 -0.55
CA TYR A 71 -0.44 4.61 -1.06
C TYR A 71 -0.73 3.21 -1.61
N LEU A 72 0.24 2.57 -2.27
CA LEU A 72 0.11 1.19 -2.72
C LEU A 72 -0.12 0.24 -1.54
N ALA A 73 0.69 0.37 -0.48
CA ALA A 73 0.56 -0.43 0.74
C ALA A 73 -0.80 -0.24 1.41
N ILE A 74 -1.27 1.00 1.53
CA ILE A 74 -2.58 1.33 2.10
C ILE A 74 -3.71 0.73 1.25
N ARG A 75 -3.64 0.85 -0.08
CA ARG A 75 -4.66 0.29 -0.98
C ARG A 75 -4.72 -1.24 -0.92
N ILE A 76 -3.57 -1.90 -0.80
CA ILE A 76 -3.53 -3.35 -0.61
C ILE A 76 -4.18 -3.73 0.72
N ALA A 77 -3.77 -3.10 1.83
CA ALA A 77 -4.35 -3.35 3.14
C ALA A 77 -5.88 -3.13 3.14
N LEU A 78 -6.34 -1.98 2.62
CA LEU A 78 -7.75 -1.67 2.53
C LEU A 78 -8.53 -2.67 1.65
N SER A 79 -7.95 -3.10 0.52
CA SER A 79 -8.55 -4.12 -0.33
C SER A 79 -8.73 -5.45 0.42
N GLN A 80 -7.72 -5.88 1.18
CA GLN A 80 -7.76 -7.09 2.00
C GLN A 80 -8.82 -7.00 3.11
N LEU A 81 -8.93 -5.84 3.76
CA LEU A 81 -9.96 -5.57 4.76
C LEU A 81 -11.38 -5.70 4.17
N ILE A 82 -11.62 -5.07 3.01
CA ILE A 82 -12.93 -5.05 2.35
C ILE A 82 -13.27 -6.41 1.73
N SER A 83 -12.27 -7.12 1.20
CA SER A 83 -12.46 -8.45 0.61
C SER A 83 -12.79 -9.49 1.68
N GLY A 84 -12.31 -9.31 2.91
CA GLY A 84 -12.35 -10.33 3.95
C GLY A 84 -11.68 -11.61 3.44
N GLU A 85 -12.31 -12.76 3.67
CA GLU A 85 -11.81 -14.07 3.24
C GLU A 85 -11.92 -14.33 1.72
N ARG A 86 -12.53 -13.41 0.95
CA ARG A 86 -12.69 -13.60 -0.50
C ARG A 86 -11.36 -13.38 -1.22
N LYS A 87 -10.94 -14.38 -2.00
CA LYS A 87 -9.76 -14.32 -2.87
C LYS A 87 -10.05 -13.59 -4.18
N LEU A 88 -10.30 -12.29 -4.09
CA LEU A 88 -10.57 -11.45 -5.25
C LEU A 88 -9.29 -11.17 -6.05
N PRO A 89 -9.38 -11.00 -7.38
CA PRO A 89 -8.25 -10.59 -8.20
C PRO A 89 -7.83 -9.14 -7.92
N PHE A 90 -6.54 -8.85 -8.02
CA PHE A 90 -5.99 -7.50 -7.96
C PHE A 90 -5.57 -7.03 -9.35
N PHE A 91 -5.91 -5.77 -9.66
CA PHE A 91 -5.50 -5.09 -10.88
C PHE A 91 -4.66 -3.86 -10.51
N PHE A 92 -3.42 -3.84 -10.96
CA PHE A 92 -2.46 -2.75 -10.76
C PHE A 92 -2.18 -2.09 -12.10
N ASP A 93 -2.41 -0.78 -12.19
CA ASP A 93 -2.17 0.03 -13.39
C ASP A 93 -1.04 1.00 -13.10
N ASP A 94 0.11 0.80 -13.74
CA ASP A 94 1.37 1.56 -13.61
C ASP A 94 1.82 1.84 -12.17
N SER A 95 1.42 0.97 -11.23
CA SER A 95 1.54 1.24 -9.79
C SER A 95 2.98 1.19 -9.25
N LEU A 96 3.95 0.78 -10.07
CA LEU A 96 5.37 0.66 -9.71
C LEU A 96 6.29 1.62 -10.49
N LEU A 97 5.73 2.49 -11.34
CA LEU A 97 6.49 3.28 -12.32
C LEU A 97 7.53 4.21 -11.68
N ASN A 98 7.19 4.89 -10.58
CA ASN A 98 8.10 5.85 -9.92
C ASN A 98 8.94 5.22 -8.80
N PHE A 99 9.02 3.89 -8.74
CA PHE A 99 9.82 3.21 -7.73
C PHE A 99 11.26 3.09 -8.23
N ASP A 100 12.23 3.33 -7.35
CA ASP A 100 13.61 2.94 -7.64
C ASP A 100 13.73 1.42 -7.76
N GLU A 101 14.71 0.94 -8.50
CA GLU A 101 14.91 -0.49 -8.82
C GLU A 101 14.90 -1.39 -7.57
N GLY A 102 15.50 -0.92 -6.48
CA GLY A 102 15.53 -1.67 -5.23
C GLY A 102 14.14 -1.87 -4.64
N ARG A 103 13.36 -0.78 -4.53
CA ARG A 103 12.00 -0.83 -3.99
C ARG A 103 11.00 -1.50 -4.93
N LYS A 104 11.20 -1.37 -6.24
CA LYS A 104 10.44 -2.09 -7.28
C LYS A 104 10.60 -3.60 -7.10
N LYS A 105 11.83 -4.08 -6.89
CA LYS A 105 12.10 -5.49 -6.60
C LYS A 105 11.37 -5.99 -5.34
N GLU A 106 11.41 -5.22 -4.26
CA GLU A 106 10.68 -5.58 -3.03
C GLU A 106 9.16 -5.62 -3.26
N ALA A 107 8.62 -4.64 -3.98
CA ALA A 107 7.19 -4.61 -4.32
C ALA A 107 6.77 -5.80 -5.19
N LEU A 108 7.57 -6.19 -6.19
CA LEU A 108 7.32 -7.40 -6.96
C LEU A 108 7.37 -8.66 -6.09
N GLY A 109 8.26 -8.71 -5.10
CA GLY A 109 8.31 -9.80 -4.12
C GLY A 109 7.01 -9.91 -3.30
N VAL A 110 6.48 -8.77 -2.84
CA VAL A 110 5.16 -8.69 -2.18
C VAL A 110 4.06 -9.21 -3.10
N LEU A 111 4.01 -8.72 -4.35
CA LEU A 111 2.98 -9.14 -5.30
C LEU A 111 3.06 -10.64 -5.63
N LYS A 112 4.28 -11.19 -5.72
CA LYS A 112 4.50 -12.63 -5.94
C LYS A 112 4.00 -13.49 -4.79
N GLU A 113 4.17 -13.04 -3.55
CA GLU A 113 3.61 -13.72 -2.38
C GLU A 113 2.09 -13.63 -2.37
N MET A 114 1.52 -12.46 -2.65
CA MET A 114 0.07 -12.29 -2.81
C MET A 114 -0.48 -13.19 -3.92
N ALA A 115 0.30 -13.42 -4.99
CA ALA A 115 -0.09 -14.28 -6.10
C ALA A 115 -0.27 -15.77 -5.71
N THR A 116 0.19 -16.18 -4.52
CA THR A 116 -0.08 -17.54 -4.00
C THR A 116 -1.54 -17.74 -3.60
N GLU A 117 -2.26 -16.65 -3.30
CA GLU A 117 -3.65 -16.69 -2.88
C GLU A 117 -4.60 -15.91 -3.80
N HIS A 118 -4.09 -14.90 -4.50
CA HIS A 118 -4.88 -14.01 -5.35
C HIS A 118 -4.38 -14.06 -6.79
N GLN A 119 -5.29 -13.85 -7.75
CA GLN A 119 -4.86 -13.55 -9.11
C GLN A 119 -4.38 -12.10 -9.19
N ILE A 120 -3.17 -11.88 -9.71
CA ILE A 120 -2.57 -10.55 -9.84
C ILE A 120 -2.43 -10.19 -11.31
N PHE A 121 -2.98 -9.05 -11.69
CA PHE A 121 -2.78 -8.42 -12.99
C PHE A 121 -2.01 -7.12 -12.81
N LEU A 122 -0.87 -6.99 -13.47
CA LEU A 122 -0.05 -5.79 -13.49
C LEU A 122 0.05 -5.28 -14.93
N PHE A 123 -0.53 -4.11 -15.18
CA PHE A 123 -0.39 -3.37 -16.43
C PHE A 123 0.66 -2.32 -16.23
N THR A 124 1.62 -2.25 -17.15
CA THR A 124 2.66 -1.24 -17.03
C THR A 124 3.32 -0.87 -18.36
N ILE A 125 3.73 0.39 -18.47
CA ILE A 125 4.60 0.88 -19.53
C ILE A 125 6.10 0.68 -19.22
N ASP A 126 6.43 0.26 -18.00
CA ASP A 126 7.81 0.08 -17.56
C ASP A 126 8.45 -1.17 -18.19
N ARG A 127 9.29 -0.94 -19.19
CA ARG A 127 10.00 -2.00 -19.90
C ARG A 127 11.01 -2.75 -19.05
N SER A 128 11.44 -2.23 -17.90
CA SER A 128 12.33 -2.95 -16.98
C SER A 128 11.67 -4.21 -16.41
N LEU A 129 10.33 -4.27 -16.41
CA LEU A 129 9.54 -5.38 -15.89
C LEU A 129 9.35 -6.54 -16.89
N LYS A 130 9.95 -6.48 -18.08
CA LYS A 130 9.81 -7.54 -19.10
C LYS A 130 10.33 -8.92 -18.68
N ASN A 131 11.36 -8.96 -17.83
CA ASN A 131 12.06 -10.20 -17.47
C ASN A 131 11.73 -10.67 -16.04
N ILE A 132 10.55 -10.32 -15.53
CA ILE A 132 10.09 -10.82 -14.23
C ILE A 132 9.58 -12.25 -14.34
N ASP A 133 9.61 -12.96 -13.22
CA ASP A 133 9.05 -14.31 -13.10
C ASP A 133 7.51 -14.24 -13.01
N ALA A 134 6.87 -13.98 -14.16
CA ALA A 134 5.43 -13.94 -14.34
C ALA A 134 5.07 -14.26 -15.80
N HIS A 135 3.78 -14.50 -16.07
CA HIS A 135 3.30 -14.57 -17.45
C HIS A 135 3.21 -13.16 -18.04
N VAL A 136 4.12 -12.85 -18.98
CA VAL A 136 4.20 -11.54 -19.63
C VAL A 136 3.51 -11.58 -20.99
N VAL A 137 2.57 -10.65 -21.20
CA VAL A 137 1.88 -10.44 -22.47
C VAL A 137 2.30 -9.07 -23.01
N GLU A 138 2.92 -9.06 -24.20
CA GLU A 138 3.24 -7.81 -24.91
C GLU A 138 2.06 -7.43 -25.82
N ILE A 139 1.61 -6.19 -25.73
CA ILE A 139 0.52 -5.59 -26.53
C ILE A 139 1.13 -4.60 -27.52
#